data_AF-Q1MCY5-F1
#
_entry.id   AF-Q1MCY5-F1
#
_cell.length_a   1.000
_cell.length_b   1.000
_cell.length_c   1.000
_cell.angle_alpha   90.00
_cell.angle_beta   90.00
_cell.angle_gamma   90.00
#
_symmetry.space_group_name_H-M   'P 1'
#
loop_
_entity.id
_entity.type
_entity.pdbx_description
1 polymer ?
#
loop_
_entity_poly.entity_id
_entity_poly.type
_entity_poly.pdbx_seq_one_letter_code
_entity_poly.pdbx_strand_id
1 'polypeptide(L)'
;MPFTFEGKAAMMERALGSAGISILCQDARLSIFYAENLPPHFAALFAPGSSDAVLFGDAHGRYLTALKHKVLETGIPNNAEVEIDVDGERRTYELKIQRTGERGEHGLLSVMAEVTESRHREKVLKSLLRELSHRSKNLLAIIQGIATQTARNTLSLDSFLLKFRGRLQSLSNSQDLITDSSWRGAYLFELAEKQFAPYWPETAGSMPIYGINAHLTPNAAVHLGLALHELIVNSASFGAISGGAASITLNCREATINDRKAIEVAWAEVLHDQSEVHEFSDNSFGRTVLERVVPSSVNGKAELNLIPGRIEYRLTIPETEFEIFKRV
;
A
#
# COMPACT_ATOMS: atom_id res chain seq x y z
N MET A 1 -8.75 59.22 -9.76
CA MET A 1 -8.80 58.43 -11.00
C MET A 1 -9.47 57.10 -10.67
N PRO A 2 -10.76 56.88 -10.97
CA PRO A 2 -11.38 55.59 -10.74
C PRO A 2 -10.95 54.62 -11.86
N PHE A 3 -10.61 53.39 -11.49
CA PHE A 3 -10.40 52.29 -12.43
C PHE A 3 -11.69 52.10 -13.23
N THR A 4 -11.70 52.48 -14.50
CA THR A 4 -12.79 52.14 -15.42
C THR A 4 -12.91 50.62 -15.48
N PHE A 5 -14.13 50.10 -15.31
CA PHE A 5 -14.44 48.68 -15.48
C PHE A 5 -13.89 48.24 -16.83
N GLU A 6 -12.97 47.29 -16.81
CA GLU A 6 -12.41 46.75 -18.03
C GLU A 6 -13.55 46.14 -18.88
N GLY A 7 -13.49 46.30 -20.20
CA GLY A 7 -14.51 45.71 -21.08
C GLY A 7 -14.61 44.20 -20.85
N LYS A 8 -15.84 43.66 -20.84
CA LYS A 8 -16.13 42.23 -20.54
C LYS A 8 -15.22 41.26 -21.31
N ALA A 9 -14.84 41.57 -22.55
CA ALA A 9 -13.94 40.76 -23.37
C ALA A 9 -12.52 40.67 -22.79
N ALA A 10 -11.89 41.80 -22.49
CA ALA A 10 -10.54 41.85 -21.91
C ALA A 10 -10.48 41.19 -20.51
N MET A 11 -11.55 41.34 -19.72
CA MET A 11 -11.65 40.64 -18.43
C MET A 11 -11.72 39.11 -18.62
N MET A 12 -12.47 38.64 -19.62
CA MET A 12 -12.62 37.21 -19.94
C MET A 12 -11.31 36.62 -20.47
N GLU A 13 -10.61 37.34 -21.35
CA GLU A 13 -9.30 36.97 -21.90
C GLU A 13 -8.27 36.79 -20.79
N ARG A 14 -8.17 37.76 -19.87
CA ARG A 14 -7.27 37.65 -18.71
C ARG A 14 -7.64 36.51 -17.78
N ALA A 15 -8.93 36.26 -17.55
CA ALA A 15 -9.39 35.16 -16.74
C ALA A 15 -9.00 33.79 -17.36
N LEU A 16 -9.20 33.62 -18.66
CA LEU A 16 -8.83 32.40 -19.38
C LEU A 16 -7.31 32.18 -19.38
N GLY A 17 -6.54 33.23 -19.64
CA GLY A 17 -5.07 33.17 -19.57
C GLY A 17 -4.58 32.79 -18.17
N SER A 18 -5.16 33.39 -17.12
CA SER A 18 -4.82 33.06 -15.72
C SER A 18 -5.20 31.62 -15.33
N ALA A 19 -6.22 31.05 -15.99
CA ALA A 19 -6.66 29.68 -15.77
C ALA A 19 -5.90 28.65 -16.64
N GLY A 20 -4.94 29.09 -17.47
CA GLY A 20 -4.21 28.22 -18.40
C GLY A 20 -5.11 27.61 -19.48
N ILE A 21 -6.20 28.32 -19.84
CA ILE A 21 -7.18 27.86 -20.83
C ILE A 21 -6.86 28.50 -22.18
N SER A 22 -6.63 27.67 -23.18
CA SER A 22 -6.50 28.08 -24.57
C SER A 22 -7.83 27.99 -25.30
N ILE A 23 -8.04 28.90 -26.24
CA ILE A 23 -9.18 28.88 -27.15
C ILE A 23 -8.67 28.60 -28.56
N LEU A 24 -9.36 27.74 -29.29
CA LEU A 24 -9.19 27.56 -30.73
C LEU A 24 -10.55 27.65 -31.42
N CYS A 25 -10.66 28.49 -32.44
CA CYS A 25 -11.84 28.56 -33.30
C CYS A 25 -11.49 28.05 -34.70
N GLN A 26 -12.36 27.19 -35.22
CA GLN A 26 -12.22 26.58 -36.54
C GLN A 26 -13.45 26.84 -37.40
N ASP A 27 -13.23 27.00 -38.71
CA ASP A 27 -14.31 27.10 -39.69
C ASP A 27 -14.96 25.72 -39.97
N ALA A 28 -15.97 25.68 -40.84
CA ALA A 28 -16.63 24.44 -41.24
C ALA A 28 -15.69 23.44 -41.96
N ARG A 29 -14.53 23.91 -42.45
CA ARG A 29 -13.47 23.08 -43.05
C ARG A 29 -12.41 22.67 -42.04
N LEU A 30 -12.65 22.90 -40.74
CA LEU A 30 -11.74 22.61 -39.63
C LEU A 30 -10.40 23.35 -39.69
N SER A 31 -10.34 24.46 -40.43
CA SER A 31 -9.16 25.33 -40.48
C SER A 31 -9.18 26.27 -39.28
N ILE A 32 -8.12 26.29 -38.47
CA ILE A 32 -8.01 27.13 -37.28
C ILE A 32 -7.79 28.57 -37.72
N PHE A 33 -8.80 29.44 -37.57
CA PHE A 33 -8.70 30.85 -37.95
C PHE A 33 -8.40 31.77 -36.77
N TYR A 34 -8.61 31.29 -35.54
CA TYR A 34 -8.32 32.02 -34.32
C TYR A 34 -7.81 31.07 -33.25
N ALA A 35 -6.76 31.46 -32.55
CA ALA A 35 -6.28 30.77 -31.36
C ALA A 35 -5.72 31.77 -30.36
N GLU A 36 -5.91 31.51 -29.07
CA GLU A 36 -5.56 32.41 -28.00
C GLU A 36 -5.09 31.63 -26.77
N ASN A 37 -4.18 32.23 -25.99
CA ASN A 37 -3.58 31.62 -24.80
C ASN A 37 -2.97 30.22 -25.05
N LEU A 38 -2.43 29.98 -26.25
CA LEU A 38 -1.75 28.73 -26.56
C LEU A 38 -0.45 28.60 -25.74
N PRO A 39 -0.15 27.40 -25.19
CA PRO A 39 1.17 27.10 -24.65
C PRO A 39 2.29 27.40 -25.65
N PRO A 40 3.50 27.80 -25.21
CA PRO A 40 4.57 28.25 -26.10
C PRO A 40 4.91 27.28 -27.25
N HIS A 41 4.90 25.96 -27.00
CA HIS A 41 5.19 24.95 -28.01
C HIS A 41 4.08 24.83 -29.06
N PHE A 42 2.82 25.10 -28.73
CA PHE A 42 1.75 25.21 -29.72
C PHE A 42 1.75 26.55 -30.43
N ALA A 43 2.05 27.64 -29.71
CA ALA A 43 2.13 28.98 -30.28
C ALA A 43 3.21 29.08 -31.37
N ALA A 44 4.33 28.36 -31.22
CA ALA A 44 5.39 28.29 -32.22
C ALA A 44 4.99 27.53 -33.50
N LEU A 45 3.98 26.65 -33.44
CA LEU A 45 3.51 25.83 -34.55
C LEU A 45 2.28 26.42 -35.25
N PHE A 46 1.52 27.25 -34.55
CA PHE A 46 0.24 27.78 -35.03
C PHE A 46 0.41 28.80 -36.15
N ALA A 47 -0.39 28.64 -37.21
CA ALA A 47 -0.59 29.65 -38.25
C ALA A 47 -2.07 29.67 -38.66
N PRO A 48 -2.69 30.85 -38.89
CA PRO A 48 -4.07 30.91 -39.37
C PRO A 48 -4.28 30.06 -40.63
N GLY A 49 -5.30 29.21 -40.61
CA GLY A 49 -5.58 28.22 -41.65
C GLY A 49 -4.99 26.83 -41.39
N SER A 50 -4.14 26.65 -40.37
CA SER A 50 -3.59 25.34 -40.00
C SER A 50 -4.67 24.40 -39.46
N SER A 51 -4.44 23.08 -39.56
CA SER A 51 -5.28 22.05 -38.94
C SER A 51 -4.73 21.61 -37.57
N ASP A 52 -5.53 20.83 -36.83
CA ASP A 52 -5.08 20.22 -35.57
C ASP A 52 -3.87 19.29 -35.75
N ALA A 53 -3.64 18.74 -36.95
CA ALA A 53 -2.48 17.88 -37.22
C ALA A 53 -1.15 18.64 -37.08
N VAL A 54 -1.14 19.95 -37.36
CA VAL A 54 0.05 20.80 -37.16
C VAL A 54 0.39 20.94 -35.67
N LEU A 55 -0.63 20.99 -34.82
CA LEU A 55 -0.46 21.15 -33.38
C LEU A 55 -0.16 19.82 -32.69
N PHE A 56 -0.96 18.78 -32.95
CA PHE A 56 -0.94 17.53 -32.19
C PHE A 56 -0.27 16.35 -32.93
N GLY A 57 0.24 16.56 -34.15
CA GLY A 57 0.78 15.52 -35.02
C GLY A 57 -0.30 14.70 -35.74
N ASP A 58 0.11 13.92 -36.75
CA ASP A 58 -0.82 13.26 -37.69
C ASP A 58 -1.79 12.25 -37.05
N ALA A 59 -1.35 11.54 -36.02
CA ALA A 59 -2.19 10.54 -35.34
C ALA A 59 -3.33 11.21 -34.57
N HIS A 60 -2.99 12.17 -33.69
CA HIS A 60 -3.99 12.92 -32.93
C HIS A 60 -4.79 13.88 -33.82
N GLY A 61 -4.17 14.46 -34.85
CA GLY A 61 -4.85 15.28 -35.85
C GLY A 61 -5.98 14.54 -36.52
N ARG A 62 -5.74 13.33 -37.05
CA ARG A 62 -6.80 12.50 -37.66
C ARG A 62 -7.92 12.15 -36.66
N TYR A 63 -7.57 11.81 -35.43
CA TYR A 63 -8.54 11.53 -34.37
C TYR A 63 -9.42 12.76 -34.06
N LEU A 64 -8.81 13.92 -33.86
CA LEU A 64 -9.51 15.17 -33.58
C LEU A 64 -10.37 15.60 -34.77
N THR A 65 -9.89 15.48 -36.00
CA THR A 65 -10.66 15.77 -37.22
C THR A 65 -11.94 14.93 -37.29
N ALA A 66 -11.85 13.61 -37.07
CA ALA A 66 -13.02 12.74 -37.08
C ALA A 66 -14.03 13.12 -35.98
N LEU A 67 -13.55 13.44 -34.78
CA LEU A 67 -14.39 13.87 -33.66
C LEU A 67 -15.08 15.21 -33.94
N LYS A 68 -14.33 16.18 -34.48
CA LYS A 68 -14.78 17.53 -34.79
C LYS A 68 -15.82 17.55 -35.93
N HIS A 69 -15.65 16.73 -36.96
CA HIS A 69 -16.68 16.54 -37.99
C HIS A 69 -18.01 16.08 -37.38
N LYS A 70 -17.98 15.10 -36.48
CA LYS A 70 -19.19 14.62 -35.78
C LYS A 70 -19.85 15.73 -34.96
N VAL A 71 -19.08 16.58 -34.27
CA VAL A 71 -19.63 17.73 -33.52
C VAL A 71 -20.26 18.76 -34.45
N LEU A 72 -19.64 19.05 -35.60
CA LEU A 72 -20.22 19.97 -36.61
C LEU A 72 -21.56 19.45 -37.13
N GLU A 73 -21.60 18.18 -37.55
CA GLU A 73 -22.78 17.53 -38.13
C GLU A 73 -23.92 17.43 -37.12
N THR A 74 -23.65 16.93 -35.92
CA THR A 74 -24.69 16.63 -34.92
C THR A 74 -25.04 17.84 -34.05
N GLY A 75 -24.11 18.78 -33.89
CA GLY A 75 -24.22 19.87 -32.92
C GLY A 75 -24.06 19.45 -31.45
N ILE A 76 -23.84 18.16 -31.17
CA ILE A 76 -23.67 17.65 -29.81
C ILE A 76 -22.21 17.90 -29.37
N PRO A 77 -21.96 18.63 -28.26
CA PRO A 77 -20.60 18.86 -27.76
C PRO A 77 -19.87 17.55 -27.44
N ASN A 78 -18.55 17.56 -27.58
CA ASN A 78 -17.72 16.39 -27.31
C ASN A 78 -16.39 16.78 -26.69
N ASN A 79 -15.78 15.86 -25.95
CA ASN A 79 -14.49 16.06 -25.30
C ASN A 79 -13.45 15.10 -25.88
N ALA A 80 -12.21 15.57 -26.01
CA ALA A 80 -11.06 14.77 -26.38
C ALA A 80 -9.96 14.92 -25.33
N GLU A 81 -9.17 13.87 -25.17
CA GLU A 81 -7.92 13.92 -24.43
C GLU A 81 -6.80 13.45 -25.35
N VAL A 82 -5.73 14.22 -25.42
CA VAL A 82 -4.55 13.91 -26.25
C VAL A 82 -3.29 14.00 -25.39
N GLU A 83 -2.42 13.00 -25.49
CA GLU A 83 -1.10 13.01 -24.88
C GLU A 83 -0.07 13.31 -25.96
N ILE A 84 0.72 14.35 -25.79
CA ILE A 84 1.82 14.71 -26.70
C ILE A 84 3.15 14.71 -25.96
N ASP A 85 4.24 14.45 -26.67
CA ASP A 85 5.60 14.60 -26.16
C ASP A 85 6.11 16.01 -26.45
N VAL A 86 6.52 16.73 -25.42
CA VAL A 86 7.09 18.07 -25.51
C VAL A 86 8.40 18.07 -24.73
N ASP A 87 9.51 18.27 -25.42
CA ASP A 87 10.86 18.28 -24.84
C ASP A 87 11.20 17.02 -24.02
N GLY A 88 10.66 15.85 -24.40
CA GLY A 88 10.86 14.58 -23.69
C GLY A 88 9.92 14.36 -22.51
N GLU A 89 8.99 15.28 -22.25
CA GLU A 89 7.94 15.15 -21.25
C GLU A 89 6.58 14.91 -21.90
N ARG A 90 5.84 13.90 -21.40
CA ARG A 90 4.47 13.64 -21.83
C ARG A 90 3.51 14.61 -21.17
N ARG A 91 2.83 15.43 -21.99
CA ARG A 91 1.78 16.37 -21.56
C ARG A 91 0.42 15.93 -22.05
N THR A 92 -0.58 16.06 -21.19
CA THR A 92 -1.96 15.67 -21.48
C THR A 92 -2.82 16.93 -21.63
N TYR A 93 -3.50 17.07 -22.76
CA TYR A 93 -4.44 18.15 -23.02
C TYR A 93 -5.87 17.63 -23.13
N GLU A 94 -6.79 18.26 -22.39
CA GLU A 94 -8.22 18.07 -22.55
C GLU A 94 -8.76 19.15 -23.48
N LEU A 95 -9.51 18.75 -24.51
CA LEU A 95 -10.19 19.64 -25.45
C LEU A 95 -11.70 19.46 -25.31
N LYS A 96 -12.42 20.53 -24.99
CA LYS A 96 -13.89 20.60 -25.02
C LYS A 96 -14.32 21.27 -26.30
N ILE A 97 -15.02 20.54 -27.16
CA ILE A 97 -15.33 20.92 -28.53
C ILE A 97 -16.84 21.14 -28.64
N GLN A 98 -17.23 22.31 -29.12
CA GLN A 98 -18.62 22.66 -29.34
C GLN A 98 -18.81 23.43 -30.63
N ARG A 99 -19.98 23.31 -31.24
CA ARG A 99 -20.35 24.10 -32.42
C ARG A 99 -20.63 25.55 -32.02
N THR A 100 -20.19 26.50 -32.83
CA THR A 100 -20.38 27.95 -32.63
C THR A 100 -20.77 28.64 -33.94
N GLY A 101 -21.29 29.87 -33.86
CA GLY A 101 -21.74 30.68 -35.00
C GLY A 101 -23.27 30.85 -35.11
N GLU A 102 -23.73 31.97 -35.67
CA GLU A 102 -25.14 32.29 -35.91
C GLU A 102 -25.49 32.29 -37.40
N ARG A 103 -26.69 31.80 -37.74
CA ARG A 103 -27.34 31.79 -39.08
C ARG A 103 -26.39 31.60 -40.28
N GLY A 104 -26.06 30.34 -40.58
CA GLY A 104 -25.53 29.91 -41.88
C GLY A 104 -24.02 29.66 -41.89
N GLU A 105 -23.25 30.44 -41.14
CA GLU A 105 -21.82 30.15 -40.91
C GLU A 105 -21.64 29.49 -39.54
N HIS A 106 -21.35 28.19 -39.57
CA HIS A 106 -21.07 27.41 -38.37
C HIS A 106 -19.61 26.95 -38.36
N GLY A 107 -19.00 27.01 -37.18
CA GLY A 107 -17.66 26.55 -36.92
C GLY A 107 -17.58 25.79 -35.60
N LEU A 108 -16.37 25.58 -35.10
CA LEU A 108 -16.12 24.98 -33.81
C LEU A 108 -15.39 25.96 -32.89
N LEU A 109 -15.77 25.92 -31.62
CA LEU A 109 -14.98 26.42 -30.51
C LEU A 109 -14.42 25.21 -29.77
N SER A 110 -13.10 25.13 -29.68
CA SER A 110 -12.40 24.18 -28.83
C SER A 110 -11.77 24.94 -27.66
N VAL A 111 -12.11 24.54 -26.45
CA VAL A 111 -11.45 25.01 -25.22
C VAL A 111 -10.45 23.95 -24.80
N MET A 112 -9.17 24.31 -24.74
CA MET A 112 -8.09 23.39 -24.42
C MET A 112 -7.46 23.77 -23.07
N ALA A 113 -7.18 22.77 -22.24
CA ALA A 113 -6.45 22.94 -20.98
C ALA A 113 -5.45 21.81 -20.78
N GLU A 114 -4.28 22.13 -20.23
CA GLU A 114 -3.33 21.10 -19.80
C GLU A 114 -3.83 20.45 -18.51
N VAL A 115 -4.00 19.12 -18.53
CA VAL A 115 -4.50 18.32 -17.40
C VAL A 115 -3.48 17.29 -16.93
N THR A 116 -2.22 17.40 -17.37
CA THR A 116 -1.11 16.47 -17.06
C THR A 116 -1.00 16.17 -15.57
N GLU A 117 -0.91 17.21 -14.73
CA GLU A 117 -0.73 17.05 -13.29
C GLU A 117 -1.96 16.41 -12.64
N SER A 118 -3.16 16.83 -13.04
CA SER A 118 -4.42 16.25 -12.54
C SER A 118 -4.51 14.76 -12.88
N ARG A 119 -4.21 14.38 -14.12
CA ARG A 119 -4.17 12.98 -14.57
C ARG A 119 -3.09 12.18 -13.87
N HIS A 120 -1.93 12.77 -13.62
CA HIS A 120 -0.87 12.12 -12.85
C HIS A 120 -1.33 11.84 -11.41
N ARG A 121 -1.90 12.84 -10.70
CA ARG A 121 -2.46 12.66 -9.35
C ARG A 121 -3.57 11.61 -9.34
N GLU A 122 -4.45 11.59 -10.33
CA GLU A 122 -5.51 10.59 -10.46
C GLU A 122 -4.95 9.17 -10.67
N LYS A 123 -3.93 9.01 -11.53
CA LYS A 123 -3.24 7.73 -11.77
C LYS A 123 -2.56 7.24 -10.48
N VAL A 124 -1.85 8.13 -9.77
CA VAL A 124 -1.20 7.82 -8.49
C VAL A 124 -2.24 7.40 -7.45
N LEU A 125 -3.32 8.17 -7.26
CA LEU A 125 -4.39 7.85 -6.33
C LEU A 125 -5.04 6.50 -6.63
N LYS A 126 -5.35 6.22 -7.90
CA LYS A 126 -5.90 4.91 -8.33
C LYS A 126 -4.95 3.76 -8.00
N SER A 127 -3.64 3.96 -8.18
CA SER A 127 -2.64 2.95 -7.82
C SER A 127 -2.60 2.69 -6.31
N LEU A 128 -2.58 3.76 -5.49
CA LEU A 128 -2.59 3.67 -4.04
C LEU A 128 -3.87 2.99 -3.52
N LEU A 129 -5.03 3.32 -4.09
CA LEU A 129 -6.31 2.67 -3.74
C LEU A 129 -6.29 1.17 -4.08
N ARG A 130 -5.70 0.80 -5.22
CA ARG A 130 -5.56 -0.62 -5.60
C ARG A 130 -4.65 -1.37 -4.63
N GLU A 131 -3.53 -0.76 -4.26
CA GLU A 131 -2.58 -1.34 -3.30
C GLU A 131 -3.21 -1.48 -1.91
N LEU A 132 -3.92 -0.46 -1.43
CA LEU A 132 -4.67 -0.50 -0.18
C LEU A 132 -5.75 -1.59 -0.20
N SER A 133 -6.48 -1.72 -1.32
CA SER A 133 -7.48 -2.79 -1.49
C SER A 133 -6.84 -4.18 -1.43
N HIS A 134 -5.68 -4.36 -2.09
CA HIS A 134 -4.94 -5.61 -2.04
C HIS A 134 -4.50 -5.96 -0.61
N ARG A 135 -3.92 -4.99 0.11
CA ARG A 135 -3.51 -5.16 1.51
C ARG A 135 -4.68 -5.48 2.43
N SER A 136 -5.82 -4.81 2.24
CA SER A 136 -7.05 -5.11 3.00
C SER A 136 -7.53 -6.54 2.77
N LYS A 137 -7.53 -7.02 1.51
CA LYS A 137 -7.86 -8.41 1.18
C LYS A 137 -6.91 -9.40 1.84
N ASN A 138 -5.60 -9.10 1.87
CA ASN A 138 -4.61 -9.93 2.55
C ASN A 138 -4.88 -10.01 4.05
N LEU A 139 -5.15 -8.88 4.70
CA LEU A 139 -5.47 -8.86 6.14
C LEU A 139 -6.75 -9.65 6.45
N LEU A 140 -7.78 -9.50 5.63
CA LEU A 140 -9.02 -10.28 5.76
C LEU A 140 -8.77 -11.78 5.63
N ALA A 141 -7.92 -12.20 4.68
CA ALA A 141 -7.55 -13.61 4.52
C ALA A 141 -6.82 -14.15 5.76
N ILE A 142 -5.91 -13.37 6.35
CA ILE A 142 -5.23 -13.72 7.61
C ILE A 142 -6.23 -13.87 8.75
N ILE A 143 -7.15 -12.91 8.92
CA ILE A 143 -8.20 -12.98 9.95
C ILE A 143 -9.08 -14.22 9.77
N GLN A 144 -9.48 -14.53 8.53
CA GLN A 144 -10.26 -15.74 8.24
C GLN A 144 -9.48 -17.01 8.57
N GLY A 145 -8.17 -17.05 8.28
CA GLY A 145 -7.28 -18.14 8.65
C GLY A 145 -7.23 -18.35 10.17
N ILE A 146 -7.03 -17.26 10.93
CA ILE A 146 -7.03 -17.27 12.40
C ILE A 146 -8.38 -17.78 12.93
N ALA A 147 -9.50 -17.28 12.42
CA ALA A 147 -10.84 -17.69 12.85
C ALA A 147 -11.08 -19.19 12.59
N THR A 148 -10.80 -19.65 11.36
CA THR A 148 -10.97 -21.06 10.95
C THR A 148 -10.13 -21.99 11.81
N GLN A 149 -8.86 -21.64 12.00
CA GLN A 149 -7.96 -22.47 12.78
C GLN A 149 -8.31 -22.44 14.26
N THR A 150 -8.78 -21.31 14.80
CA THR A 150 -9.23 -21.22 16.20
C THR A 150 -10.44 -22.11 16.43
N ALA A 151 -11.45 -22.03 15.56
CA ALA A 151 -12.67 -22.83 15.66
C ALA A 151 -12.40 -24.33 15.64
N ARG A 152 -11.46 -24.81 14.80
CA ARG A 152 -11.08 -26.22 14.71
C ARG A 152 -10.46 -26.80 15.99
N ASN A 153 -9.89 -25.95 16.84
CA ASN A 153 -9.10 -26.36 18.01
C ASN A 153 -9.72 -25.92 19.35
N THR A 154 -11.01 -25.56 19.35
CA THR A 154 -11.75 -25.13 20.55
C THR A 154 -13.02 -25.94 20.71
N LEU A 155 -13.29 -26.38 21.94
CA LEU A 155 -14.44 -27.24 22.27
C LEU A 155 -15.69 -26.47 22.73
N SER A 156 -15.58 -25.16 22.96
CA SER A 156 -16.69 -24.30 23.38
C SER A 156 -16.61 -22.91 22.76
N LEU A 157 -17.76 -22.23 22.68
CA LEU A 157 -17.86 -20.85 22.19
C LEU A 157 -17.05 -19.88 23.05
N ASP A 158 -17.09 -20.03 24.38
CA ASP A 158 -16.35 -19.15 25.28
C ASP A 158 -14.83 -19.29 25.09
N SER A 159 -14.34 -20.53 24.93
CA SER A 159 -12.93 -20.79 24.63
C SER A 159 -12.52 -20.22 23.27
N PHE A 160 -13.40 -20.33 22.27
CA PHE A 160 -13.20 -19.71 20.96
C PHE A 160 -13.09 -18.19 21.07
N LEU A 161 -14.06 -17.52 21.72
CA LEU A 161 -14.10 -16.06 21.82
C LEU A 161 -12.88 -15.51 22.57
N LEU A 162 -12.48 -16.15 23.66
CA LEU A 162 -11.30 -15.75 24.43
C LEU A 162 -10.02 -15.82 23.59
N LYS A 163 -9.76 -16.98 22.96
CA LYS A 163 -8.55 -17.21 22.16
C LYS A 163 -8.53 -16.35 20.89
N PHE A 164 -9.67 -16.23 20.21
CA PHE A 164 -9.78 -15.45 18.98
C PHE A 164 -9.54 -13.95 19.23
N ARG A 165 -10.08 -13.40 20.34
CA ARG A 165 -9.82 -12.00 20.73
C ARG A 165 -8.34 -11.75 21.04
N GLY A 166 -7.69 -12.65 21.79
CA GLY A 166 -6.25 -12.54 22.07
C GLY A 166 -5.42 -12.46 20.79
N ARG A 167 -5.72 -13.33 19.82
CA ARG A 167 -5.03 -13.36 18.51
C ARG A 167 -5.31 -12.15 17.65
N LEU A 168 -6.56 -11.66 17.64
CA LEU A 168 -6.89 -10.41 16.97
C LEU A 168 -6.14 -9.23 17.58
N GLN A 169 -5.98 -9.19 18.91
CA GLN A 169 -5.20 -8.16 19.58
C GLN A 169 -3.72 -8.26 19.21
N SER A 170 -3.15 -9.47 19.20
CA SER A 170 -1.78 -9.71 18.71
C SER A 170 -1.58 -9.22 17.28
N LEU A 171 -2.53 -9.53 16.39
CA LEU A 171 -2.50 -9.09 15.00
C LEU A 171 -2.59 -7.56 14.91
N SER A 172 -3.46 -6.94 15.70
CA SER A 172 -3.57 -5.47 15.78
C SER A 172 -2.24 -4.84 16.22
N ASN A 173 -1.58 -5.41 17.23
CA ASN A 173 -0.30 -4.91 17.72
C ASN A 173 0.78 -4.93 16.63
N SER A 174 0.88 -6.04 15.88
CA SER A 174 1.77 -6.14 14.72
C SER A 174 1.39 -5.16 13.60
N GLN A 175 0.08 -5.00 13.34
CA GLN A 175 -0.44 -4.15 12.29
C GLN A 175 -0.15 -2.66 12.55
N ASP A 176 -0.27 -2.21 13.79
CA ASP A 176 0.10 -0.85 14.19
C ASP A 176 1.57 -0.54 13.89
N LEU A 177 2.49 -1.45 14.24
CA LEU A 177 3.92 -1.28 13.97
C LEU A 177 4.20 -1.17 12.46
N ILE A 178 3.50 -1.99 11.68
CA ILE A 178 3.58 -1.95 10.22
C ILE A 178 3.03 -0.64 9.67
N THR A 179 1.93 -0.11 10.22
CA THR A 179 1.37 1.17 9.77
C THR A 179 2.26 2.35 10.13
N ASP A 180 2.85 2.34 11.33
CA ASP A 180 3.73 3.38 11.84
C ASP A 180 5.04 3.45 11.02
N SER A 181 5.50 2.31 10.48
CA SER A 181 6.65 2.22 9.58
C SER A 181 6.33 2.49 8.10
N SER A 182 5.19 3.11 7.80
CA SER A 182 4.72 3.33 6.42
C SER A 182 4.67 2.04 5.59
N TRP A 183 4.22 0.95 6.22
CA TRP A 183 4.05 -0.38 5.62
C TRP A 183 5.34 -1.06 5.18
N ARG A 184 6.50 -0.63 5.71
CA ARG A 184 7.78 -1.25 5.39
C ARG A 184 8.03 -2.51 6.21
N GLY A 185 7.41 -2.64 7.39
CA GLY A 185 7.63 -3.79 8.25
C GLY A 185 7.66 -3.45 9.74
N ALA A 186 8.39 -4.24 10.51
CA ALA A 186 8.63 -3.96 11.93
C ALA A 186 9.99 -4.53 12.35
N TYR A 187 10.66 -3.86 13.28
CA TYR A 187 11.85 -4.41 13.92
C TYR A 187 11.46 -5.55 14.87
N LEU A 188 12.24 -6.63 14.88
CA LEU A 188 12.01 -7.80 15.73
C LEU A 188 11.86 -7.43 17.21
N PHE A 189 12.71 -6.53 17.70
CA PHE A 189 12.73 -6.18 19.11
C PHE A 189 11.47 -5.43 19.50
N GLU A 190 11.06 -4.42 18.73
CA GLU A 190 9.82 -3.67 18.94
C GLU A 190 8.59 -4.58 18.86
N LEU A 191 8.59 -5.50 17.89
CA LEU A 191 7.54 -6.50 17.75
C LEU A 191 7.44 -7.39 19.00
N ALA A 192 8.57 -7.93 19.46
CA ALA A 192 8.61 -8.78 20.64
C ALA A 192 8.20 -8.01 21.90
N GLU A 193 8.73 -6.79 22.10
CA GLU A 193 8.38 -5.92 23.22
C GLU A 193 6.87 -5.67 23.28
N LYS A 194 6.26 -5.34 22.14
CA LYS A 194 4.82 -5.08 22.07
C LYS A 194 3.97 -6.33 22.34
N GLN A 195 4.46 -7.53 22.01
CA GLN A 195 3.79 -8.78 22.35
C GLN A 195 3.98 -9.20 23.81
N PHE A 196 5.16 -8.94 24.39
CA PHE A 196 5.43 -9.23 25.81
C PHE A 196 4.72 -8.27 26.76
N ALA A 197 4.54 -7.01 26.38
CA ALA A 197 4.05 -5.94 27.27
C ALA A 197 2.80 -6.29 28.10
N PRO A 198 1.77 -6.98 27.59
CA PRO A 198 0.58 -7.32 28.39
C PRO A 198 0.79 -8.43 29.43
N TYR A 199 1.87 -9.19 29.32
CA TYR A 199 2.09 -10.43 30.09
C TYR A 199 3.38 -10.42 30.91
N TRP A 200 4.34 -9.56 30.59
CA TRP A 200 5.63 -9.51 31.26
C TRP A 200 5.50 -8.93 32.69
N PRO A 201 5.89 -9.65 33.75
CA PRO A 201 5.77 -9.15 35.11
C PRO A 201 6.68 -7.94 35.36
N GLU A 202 6.19 -6.92 36.05
CA GLU A 202 7.00 -5.73 36.43
C GLU A 202 8.23 -6.11 37.26
N THR A 203 8.14 -7.21 38.03
CA THR A 203 9.21 -7.72 38.89
C THR A 203 10.29 -8.52 38.14
N ALA A 204 10.06 -8.87 36.87
CA ALA A 204 10.95 -9.73 36.09
C ALA A 204 12.12 -8.98 35.43
N GLY A 205 12.14 -7.64 35.53
CA GLY A 205 13.18 -6.81 34.93
C GLY A 205 13.02 -6.67 33.41
N SER A 206 14.13 -6.47 32.70
CA SER A 206 14.13 -6.26 31.24
C SER A 206 13.67 -7.49 30.48
N MET A 207 12.97 -7.27 29.36
CA MET A 207 12.54 -8.36 28.49
C MET A 207 13.75 -9.09 27.89
N PRO A 208 13.70 -10.43 27.76
CA PRO A 208 14.86 -11.24 27.48
C PRO A 208 15.10 -11.39 25.97
N ILE A 209 15.24 -10.26 25.28
CA ILE A 209 15.37 -10.17 23.83
C ILE A 209 16.84 -9.89 23.47
N TYR A 210 17.45 -10.75 22.66
CA TYR A 210 18.87 -10.72 22.37
C TYR A 210 19.17 -10.93 20.88
N GLY A 211 20.41 -10.57 20.50
CA GLY A 211 20.94 -10.84 19.17
C GLY A 211 20.61 -9.75 18.14
N ILE A 212 20.22 -10.18 16.94
CA ILE A 212 20.03 -9.29 15.79
C ILE A 212 18.63 -8.69 15.80
N ASN A 213 18.56 -7.35 15.82
CA ASN A 213 17.30 -6.64 15.61
C ASN A 213 16.98 -6.51 14.11
N ALA A 214 16.58 -7.61 13.49
CA ALA A 214 16.24 -7.65 12.06
C ALA A 214 14.97 -6.83 11.78
N HIS A 215 14.94 -6.13 10.65
CA HIS A 215 13.75 -5.47 10.14
C HIS A 215 12.95 -6.46 9.29
N LEU A 216 11.81 -6.90 9.80
CA LEU A 216 10.96 -7.92 9.19
C LEU A 216 10.01 -7.29 8.17
N THR A 217 9.73 -7.99 7.08
CA THR A 217 8.65 -7.56 6.15
C THR A 217 7.30 -7.53 6.88
N PRO A 218 6.27 -6.85 6.33
CA PRO A 218 4.92 -6.89 6.91
C PRO A 218 4.37 -8.31 7.09
N ASN A 219 4.65 -9.20 6.13
CA ASN A 219 4.22 -10.60 6.19
C ASN A 219 4.90 -11.34 7.35
N ALA A 220 6.22 -11.22 7.48
CA ALA A 220 6.98 -11.84 8.56
C ALA A 220 6.62 -11.27 9.94
N ALA A 221 6.42 -9.96 10.06
CA ALA A 221 6.07 -9.30 11.31
C ALA A 221 4.69 -9.76 11.85
N VAL A 222 3.71 -9.97 10.97
CA VAL A 222 2.40 -10.50 11.38
C VAL A 222 2.51 -11.93 11.90
N HIS A 223 3.18 -12.80 11.15
CA HIS A 223 3.23 -14.23 11.48
C HIS A 223 4.16 -14.53 12.66
N LEU A 224 5.30 -13.84 12.75
CA LEU A 224 6.17 -13.94 13.92
C LEU A 224 5.50 -13.33 15.15
N GLY A 225 4.78 -12.21 15.01
CA GLY A 225 3.99 -11.64 16.11
C GLY A 225 2.99 -12.64 16.67
N LEU A 226 2.31 -13.39 15.79
CA LEU A 226 1.39 -14.46 16.19
C LEU A 226 2.12 -15.63 16.88
N ALA A 227 3.28 -16.06 16.38
CA ALA A 227 4.09 -17.10 17.04
C ALA A 227 4.50 -16.68 18.46
N LEU A 228 5.01 -15.45 18.60
CA LEU A 228 5.39 -14.89 19.89
C LEU A 228 4.19 -14.81 20.83
N HIS A 229 3.02 -14.38 20.34
CA HIS A 229 1.80 -14.36 21.15
C HIS A 229 1.43 -15.75 21.69
N GLU A 230 1.46 -16.80 20.86
CA GLU A 230 1.11 -18.14 21.33
C GLU A 230 2.14 -18.66 22.37
N LEU A 231 3.43 -18.38 22.18
CA LEU A 231 4.47 -18.74 23.16
C LEU A 231 4.29 -17.98 24.49
N ILE A 232 4.06 -16.67 24.42
CA ILE A 232 3.88 -15.79 25.59
C ILE A 232 2.62 -16.17 26.37
N VAL A 233 1.49 -16.38 25.68
CA VAL A 233 0.24 -16.79 26.34
C VAL A 233 0.38 -18.18 26.98
N ASN A 234 1.09 -19.10 26.33
CA ASN A 234 1.38 -20.40 26.93
C ASN A 234 2.22 -20.23 28.20
N SER A 235 3.29 -19.45 28.13
CA SER A 235 4.15 -19.18 29.29
C SER A 235 3.41 -18.46 30.43
N ALA A 236 2.52 -17.53 30.11
CA ALA A 236 1.72 -16.80 31.11
C ALA A 236 0.67 -17.69 31.79
N SER A 237 0.16 -18.70 31.08
CA SER A 237 -0.86 -19.60 31.59
C SER A 237 -0.26 -20.77 32.38
N PHE A 238 0.88 -21.29 31.92
CA PHE A 238 1.39 -22.59 32.37
C PHE A 238 2.92 -22.64 32.55
N GLY A 239 3.65 -21.60 32.15
CA GLY A 239 5.12 -21.64 32.07
C GLY A 239 5.82 -20.63 32.96
N ALA A 240 7.00 -20.19 32.52
CA ALA A 240 7.91 -19.33 33.25
C ALA A 240 7.29 -17.98 33.65
N ILE A 241 6.50 -17.33 32.78
CA ILE A 241 5.84 -16.06 33.12
C ILE A 241 4.91 -16.24 34.32
N SER A 242 4.14 -17.32 34.37
CA SER A 242 3.19 -17.58 35.45
C SER A 242 3.85 -17.63 36.85
N GLY A 243 5.12 -18.03 36.93
CA GLY A 243 5.89 -18.04 38.19
C GLY A 243 6.99 -16.97 38.28
N GLY A 244 6.88 -15.85 37.55
CA GLY A 244 7.74 -14.67 37.76
C GLY A 244 8.86 -14.42 36.73
N ALA A 245 8.85 -15.13 35.60
CA ALA A 245 9.55 -14.83 34.34
C ALA A 245 11.09 -14.68 34.33
N ALA A 246 11.84 -15.38 35.19
CA ALA A 246 13.32 -15.30 35.17
C ALA A 246 14.02 -16.18 34.12
N SER A 247 13.29 -17.05 33.40
CA SER A 247 13.88 -18.17 32.65
C SER A 247 13.52 -18.25 31.16
N ILE A 248 13.09 -17.14 30.57
CA ILE A 248 12.78 -17.05 29.13
C ILE A 248 13.94 -16.38 28.40
N THR A 249 14.19 -16.78 27.16
CA THR A 249 15.14 -16.14 26.24
C THR A 249 14.57 -16.13 24.84
N LEU A 250 14.57 -14.96 24.20
CA LEU A 250 14.32 -14.79 22.76
C LEU A 250 15.61 -14.30 22.11
N ASN A 251 16.24 -15.13 21.29
CA ASN A 251 17.50 -14.79 20.63
C ASN A 251 17.36 -14.85 19.11
N CYS A 252 17.90 -13.85 18.42
CA CYS A 252 17.96 -13.80 16.97
C CYS A 252 19.40 -13.85 16.48
N ARG A 253 19.72 -14.79 15.57
CA ARG A 253 21.06 -14.95 15.00
C ARG A 253 21.00 -15.18 13.50
N GLU A 254 22.11 -14.91 12.81
CA GLU A 254 22.26 -15.32 11.41
C GLU A 254 22.22 -16.85 11.31
N ALA A 255 21.58 -17.33 10.24
CA ALA A 255 21.43 -18.73 9.91
C ALA A 255 21.49 -18.92 8.39
N THR A 256 21.36 -20.16 7.94
CA THR A 256 21.28 -20.49 6.52
C THR A 256 20.17 -21.50 6.26
N ILE A 257 19.40 -21.29 5.19
CA ILE A 257 18.40 -22.24 4.70
C ILE A 257 18.68 -22.55 3.23
N ASN A 258 18.98 -23.81 2.92
CA ASN A 258 19.35 -24.26 1.57
C ASN A 258 20.44 -23.37 0.94
N ASP A 259 21.56 -23.18 1.67
CA ASP A 259 22.72 -22.34 1.29
C ASP A 259 22.42 -20.84 1.05
N ARG A 260 21.22 -20.38 1.40
CA ARG A 260 20.85 -18.96 1.37
C ARG A 260 20.81 -18.34 2.76
N LYS A 261 21.02 -17.02 2.82
CA LYS A 261 21.00 -16.28 4.08
C LYS A 261 19.63 -16.39 4.74
N ALA A 262 19.65 -16.54 6.05
CA ALA A 262 18.48 -16.60 6.90
C ALA A 262 18.78 -15.95 8.25
N ILE A 263 17.74 -15.73 9.04
CA ILE A 263 17.84 -15.54 10.49
C ILE A 263 17.13 -16.70 11.18
N GLU A 264 17.63 -17.07 12.36
CA GLU A 264 16.93 -17.97 13.29
C GLU A 264 16.49 -17.16 14.50
N VAL A 265 15.19 -17.16 14.75
CA VAL A 265 14.57 -16.64 15.98
C VAL A 265 14.29 -17.84 16.89
N ALA A 266 14.99 -17.88 18.02
CA ALA A 266 14.93 -18.97 18.98
C ALA A 266 14.33 -18.49 20.31
N TRP A 267 13.24 -19.14 20.73
CA TRP A 267 12.66 -19.05 22.06
C TRP A 267 13.14 -20.24 22.89
N ALA A 268 13.60 -19.98 24.10
CA ALA A 268 13.89 -20.99 25.10
C ALA A 268 13.25 -20.58 26.43
N GLU A 269 12.63 -21.55 27.10
CA GLU A 269 11.95 -21.34 28.37
C GLU A 269 12.23 -22.53 29.29
N VAL A 270 12.57 -22.23 30.56
CA VAL A 270 12.68 -23.25 31.62
C VAL A 270 11.47 -23.14 32.54
N LEU A 271 10.74 -24.24 32.71
CA LEU A 271 9.56 -24.33 33.56
C LEU A 271 9.96 -24.38 35.04
N HIS A 272 9.03 -23.96 35.90
CA HIS A 272 9.24 -23.98 37.35
C HIS A 272 9.36 -25.40 37.90
N ASP A 273 8.54 -26.33 37.38
CA ASP A 273 8.68 -27.75 37.64
C ASP A 273 9.53 -28.39 36.53
N GLN A 274 10.75 -28.82 36.89
CA GLN A 274 11.68 -29.44 35.94
C GLN A 274 11.29 -30.89 35.56
N SER A 275 10.35 -31.48 36.29
CA SER A 275 9.80 -32.81 35.99
C SER A 275 8.58 -32.74 35.06
N GLU A 276 8.03 -31.55 34.86
CA GLU A 276 6.87 -31.33 34.00
C GLU A 276 7.25 -31.52 32.52
N VAL A 277 6.55 -32.43 31.86
CA VAL A 277 6.53 -32.51 30.40
C VAL A 277 5.31 -31.73 29.94
N HIS A 278 5.55 -30.52 29.45
CA HIS A 278 4.47 -29.65 29.06
C HIS A 278 3.82 -30.17 27.78
N GLU A 279 2.61 -30.72 27.88
CA GLU A 279 1.82 -31.06 26.71
C GLU A 279 1.10 -29.81 26.21
N PHE A 280 1.62 -29.17 25.16
CA PHE A 280 0.72 -28.48 24.24
C PHE A 280 -0.25 -29.56 23.79
N SER A 281 -1.50 -29.56 24.27
CA SER A 281 -2.46 -30.63 23.93
C SER A 281 -2.38 -30.92 22.43
N ASP A 282 -2.36 -32.19 22.03
CA ASP A 282 -1.95 -32.62 20.69
C ASP A 282 -2.83 -32.09 19.52
N ASN A 283 -3.82 -31.24 19.82
CA ASN A 283 -4.60 -30.45 18.87
C ASN A 283 -4.77 -28.99 19.33
N SER A 284 -3.80 -28.43 20.05
CA SER A 284 -3.83 -27.02 20.42
C SER A 284 -3.51 -26.16 19.20
N PHE A 285 -4.30 -25.10 19.02
CA PHE A 285 -4.06 -24.11 17.97
C PHE A 285 -2.62 -23.58 18.00
N GLY A 286 -2.09 -23.32 19.21
CA GLY A 286 -0.75 -22.75 19.38
C GLY A 286 0.31 -23.61 18.71
N ARG A 287 0.28 -24.93 18.94
CA ARG A 287 1.16 -25.87 18.26
C ARG A 287 0.99 -25.84 16.74
N THR A 288 -0.24 -25.83 16.24
CA THR A 288 -0.46 -25.75 14.78
C THR A 288 0.07 -24.45 14.18
N VAL A 289 -0.08 -23.34 14.89
CA VAL A 289 0.45 -22.04 14.43
C VAL A 289 1.97 -22.07 14.38
N LEU A 290 2.61 -22.54 15.45
CA LEU A 290 4.06 -22.60 15.60
C LEU A 290 4.70 -23.55 14.58
N GLU A 291 4.13 -24.74 14.38
CA GLU A 291 4.74 -25.79 13.54
C GLU A 291 4.33 -25.73 12.07
N ARG A 292 3.16 -25.15 11.73
CA ARG A 292 2.61 -25.22 10.35
C ARG A 292 2.32 -23.85 9.75
N VAL A 293 1.53 -23.01 10.43
CA VAL A 293 1.03 -21.75 9.84
C VAL A 293 2.18 -20.77 9.64
N VAL A 294 2.91 -20.46 10.70
CA VAL A 294 3.98 -19.46 10.69
C VAL A 294 5.12 -19.84 9.74
N PRO A 295 5.73 -21.04 9.81
CA PRO A 295 6.80 -21.40 8.88
C PRO A 295 6.35 -21.42 7.43
N SER A 296 5.13 -21.89 7.13
CA SER A 296 4.57 -21.87 5.78
C SER A 296 4.40 -20.44 5.26
N SER A 297 3.88 -19.53 6.08
CA SER A 297 3.62 -18.15 5.67
C SER A 297 4.88 -17.33 5.40
N VAL A 298 5.99 -17.62 6.08
CA VAL A 298 7.27 -16.90 5.92
C VAL A 298 8.26 -17.65 5.02
N ASN A 299 7.82 -18.72 4.33
CA ASN A 299 8.67 -19.62 3.55
C ASN A 299 9.88 -20.14 4.35
N GLY A 300 9.68 -20.34 5.65
CA GLY A 300 10.68 -20.73 6.63
C GLY A 300 10.55 -22.17 7.08
N LYS A 301 11.22 -22.47 8.20
CA LYS A 301 11.13 -23.76 8.91
C LYS A 301 10.98 -23.50 10.39
N ALA A 302 10.18 -24.32 11.06
CA ALA A 302 10.03 -24.25 12.50
C ALA A 302 10.26 -25.61 13.17
N GLU A 303 10.84 -25.59 14.35
CA GLU A 303 11.01 -26.74 15.23
C GLU A 303 10.51 -26.37 16.62
N LEU A 304 9.63 -27.20 17.19
CA LEU A 304 9.16 -27.09 18.56
C LEU A 304 9.58 -28.36 19.31
N ASN A 305 10.43 -28.20 20.33
CA ASN A 305 10.88 -29.29 21.19
C ASN A 305 10.32 -29.08 22.59
N LEU A 306 9.55 -30.07 23.06
CA LEU A 306 8.99 -30.13 24.41
C LEU A 306 9.75 -31.22 25.15
N ILE A 307 10.61 -30.80 26.06
CA ILE A 307 11.46 -31.67 26.88
C ILE A 307 11.15 -31.42 28.36
N PRO A 308 11.41 -32.38 29.27
CA PRO A 308 11.13 -32.19 30.69
C PRO A 308 11.72 -30.87 31.22
N GLY A 309 10.86 -30.02 31.77
CA GLY A 309 11.23 -28.72 32.33
C GLY A 309 11.60 -27.63 31.32
N ARG A 310 11.48 -27.87 30.00
CA ARG A 310 11.93 -26.92 28.97
C ARG A 310 11.04 -26.89 27.72
N ILE A 311 10.82 -25.68 27.22
CA ILE A 311 10.20 -25.44 25.90
C ILE A 311 11.21 -24.73 25.02
N GLU A 312 11.49 -25.31 23.86
CA GLU A 312 12.34 -24.69 22.84
C GLU A 312 11.59 -24.56 21.53
N TYR A 313 11.57 -23.36 20.97
CA TYR A 313 11.03 -23.09 19.65
C TYR A 313 12.06 -22.38 18.79
N ARG A 314 12.28 -22.87 17.57
CA ARG A 314 13.18 -22.24 16.59
C ARG A 314 12.43 -21.99 15.30
N LEU A 315 12.44 -20.75 14.83
CA LEU A 315 11.92 -20.36 13.52
C LEU A 315 13.06 -19.81 12.66
N THR A 316 13.31 -20.45 11.52
CA THR A 316 14.23 -19.95 10.50
C THR A 316 13.46 -19.17 9.44
N ILE A 317 13.86 -17.93 9.18
CA ILE A 317 13.23 -16.99 8.25
C ILE A 317 14.25 -16.68 7.12
N PRO A 318 13.91 -16.88 5.84
CA PRO A 318 14.82 -16.62 4.71
C PRO A 318 15.02 -15.11 4.44
N GLU A 319 16.09 -14.76 3.73
CA GLU A 319 16.44 -13.37 3.37
C GLU A 319 15.38 -12.59 2.57
N THR A 320 14.37 -13.27 2.02
CA THR A 320 13.23 -12.61 1.36
C THR A 320 12.27 -11.93 2.33
N GLU A 321 12.39 -12.22 3.62
CA GLU A 321 11.43 -11.82 4.66
C GLU A 321 12.05 -10.92 5.75
N PHE A 322 13.32 -10.52 5.60
CA PHE A 322 13.97 -9.58 6.52
C PHE A 322 15.09 -8.78 5.85
N GLU A 323 15.45 -7.66 6.47
CA GLU A 323 16.65 -6.87 6.18
C GLU A 323 17.42 -6.62 7.48
N ILE A 324 18.76 -6.68 7.41
CA ILE A 324 19.64 -6.32 8.55
C ILE A 324 20.29 -4.98 8.22
N PHE A 325 19.80 -3.92 8.87
CA PHE A 325 20.44 -2.62 8.81
C PHE A 325 21.64 -2.60 9.76
N LYS A 326 22.83 -2.34 9.23
CA LYS A 326 23.96 -1.97 10.10
C LYS A 326 23.61 -0.63 10.75
N ARG A 327 23.60 -0.56 12.08
CA ARG A 327 23.56 0.72 12.79
C ARG A 327 24.76 1.55 12.30
N VAL A 328 24.48 2.71 11.69
CA VAL A 328 25.45 3.78 11.45
C VAL A 328 25.71 4.49 12.77
#